data_AF-A0A4R5NFR2-F1
#
_entry.id   AF-A0A4R5NFR2-F1
#
_cell.length_a   1.000
_cell.length_b   1.000
_cell.length_c   1.000
_cell.angle_alpha   90.00
_cell.angle_beta   90.00
_cell.angle_gamma   90.00
#
_symmetry.space_group_name_H-M   'P 1'
#
loop_
_entity.id
_entity.type
_entity.pdbx_description
1 polymer ?
#
loop_
_entity_poly.entity_id
_entity_poly.type
_entity_poly.pdbx_seq_one_letter_code
_entity_poly.pdbx_strand_id
1 'polypeptide(L)' 'MEKELNNISEDIVTFQKKHNLTDNELAFNVHITVERLHDIKSMESDPTPEEHAIIKKYFNQHA' A
#
# COMPACT_ATOMS: atom_id res chain seq x y z
N MET A 1 20.12 -1.06 -13.68
CA MET A 1 19.66 0.05 -12.84
C MET A 1 18.36 -0.40 -12.26
N GLU A 2 18.37 -0.52 -10.94
CA GLU A 2 17.51 -1.40 -10.15
C GLU A 2 16.03 -1.01 -10.19
N LYS A 3 15.17 -2.02 -9.98
CA LYS A 3 13.71 -1.97 -9.96
C LYS A 3 13.18 -1.03 -8.86
N GLU A 4 13.36 0.28 -9.01
CA GLU A 4 12.79 1.27 -8.08
C GLU A 4 11.34 1.66 -8.41
N LEU A 5 10.75 1.03 -9.43
CA LEU A 5 9.31 0.70 -9.44
C LEU A 5 9.10 -0.46 -8.47
N ASN A 6 9.39 -0.18 -7.21
CA ASN A 6 9.20 -1.07 -6.07
C ASN A 6 7.72 -1.47 -6.08
N ASN A 7 7.45 -2.76 -6.10
CA ASN A 7 6.12 -3.30 -6.34
C ASN A 7 5.26 -2.98 -5.11
N ILE A 8 4.64 -1.80 -5.07
CA ILE A 8 3.89 -1.31 -3.90
C ILE A 8 2.79 -2.29 -3.48
N SER A 9 2.26 -3.08 -4.42
CA SER A 9 1.36 -4.21 -4.16
C SER A 9 2.02 -5.27 -3.25
N GLU A 10 3.28 -5.64 -3.51
CA GLU A 10 4.06 -6.54 -2.66
C GLU A 10 4.41 -5.92 -1.30
N ASP A 11 4.75 -4.62 -1.28
CA ASP A 11 5.01 -3.89 -0.04
C ASP A 11 3.75 -3.86 0.85
N ILE A 12 2.57 -3.61 0.26
CA ILE A 12 1.26 -3.66 0.95
C ILE A 12 1.04 -5.03 1.58
N VAL A 13 1.16 -6.10 0.79
CA VAL A 13 0.94 -7.48 1.28
C VAL A 13 1.92 -7.83 2.39
N THR A 14 3.19 -7.45 2.24
CA THR A 14 4.23 -7.72 3.23
C THR A 14 3.98 -6.96 4.52
N PHE A 15 3.63 -5.68 4.43
CA PHE A 15 3.32 -4.84 5.58
C PHE A 15 2.08 -5.36 6.33
N GLN A 16 1.00 -5.69 5.62
CA GLN A 16 -0.20 -6.29 6.22
C GLN A 16 0.11 -7.58 6.97
N LYS A 17 0.90 -8.48 6.38
CA LYS A 17 1.32 -9.73 7.02
C LYS A 17 2.19 -9.49 8.25
N LYS A 18 3.13 -8.55 8.19
CA LYS A 18 4.04 -8.23 9.30
C LYS A 18 3.30 -7.64 10.49
N HIS A 19 2.29 -6.81 10.23
CA HIS A 19 1.54 -6.07 11.26
C HIS A 19 0.18 -6.69 11.58
N ASN A 20 -0.16 -7.85 11.00
CA ASN A 20 -1.48 -8.49 11.10
C ASN A 20 -2.65 -7.54 10.80
N LEU A 21 -2.49 -6.67 9.81
CA LEU A 21 -3.51 -5.70 9.40
C LEU A 21 -4.41 -6.28 8.31
N THR A 22 -5.70 -6.00 8.43
CA THR A 22 -6.67 -6.23 7.35
C THR A 22 -6.60 -5.12 6.28
N ASP A 23 -7.21 -5.36 5.12
CA ASP A 23 -7.39 -4.34 4.08
C ASP A 23 -8.15 -3.13 4.59
N ASN A 24 -9.19 -3.36 5.40
CA ASN A 24 -9.97 -2.30 6.02
C ASN A 24 -9.11 -1.41 6.93
N GLU A 25 -8.27 -2.01 7.77
CA GLU A 25 -7.43 -1.26 8.69
C GLU A 25 -6.34 -0.47 7.96
N LEU A 26 -5.69 -1.08 6.97
CA LEU A 26 -4.68 -0.37 6.19
C LEU A 26 -5.30 0.79 5.40
N ALA A 27 -6.40 0.55 4.68
CA ALA A 27 -7.09 1.56 3.90
C ALA A 27 -7.55 2.74 4.78
N PHE A 28 -8.08 2.44 5.97
CA PHE A 28 -8.44 3.45 6.96
C PHE A 28 -7.25 4.31 7.38
N ASN A 29 -6.10 3.67 7.68
CA ASN A 29 -4.90 4.37 8.15
C ASN A 29 -4.24 5.24 7.07
N VAL A 30 -4.28 4.82 5.80
CA VAL A 30 -3.73 5.58 4.67
C VAL A 30 -4.76 6.50 3.99
N HIS A 31 -5.96 6.62 4.57
CA HIS A 31 -7.04 7.47 4.09
C HIS A 31 -7.45 7.22 2.62
N ILE A 32 -7.46 5.95 2.19
CA ILE A 32 -8.01 5.55 0.89
C ILE A 32 -9.18 4.58 1.09
N THR A 33 -9.99 4.38 0.06
CA THR A 33 -11.06 3.38 0.14
C THR A 33 -10.48 1.96 0.09
N VAL A 34 -11.19 1.02 0.71
CA VAL A 34 -10.81 -0.39 0.73
C VAL A 34 -10.75 -0.95 -0.68
N GLU A 35 -11.74 -0.60 -1.51
CA GLU A 35 -11.77 -0.96 -2.94
C GLU A 35 -10.53 -0.42 -3.67
N ARG A 36 -10.16 0.83 -3.44
CA ARG A 36 -8.96 1.41 -4.06
C ARG A 36 -7.67 0.72 -3.61
N LEU A 37 -7.57 0.37 -2.33
CA LEU A 37 -6.46 -0.44 -1.81
C LEU A 37 -6.43 -1.82 -2.48
N HIS A 38 -7.59 -2.46 -2.67
CA HIS A 38 -7.70 -3.73 -3.38
C HIS A 38 -7.23 -3.62 -4.84
N ASP A 39 -7.66 -2.60 -5.58
CA ASP A 39 -7.23 -2.41 -6.97
C ASP A 39 -5.70 -2.30 -7.08
N ILE A 40 -5.08 -1.53 -6.18
CA ILE A 40 -3.62 -1.35 -6.13
C ILE A 40 -2.94 -2.66 -5.73
N LYS A 41 -3.47 -3.36 -4.72
CA LYS A 41 -2.91 -4.62 -4.20
C LYS A 41 -3.01 -5.76 -5.22
N SER A 42 -4.09 -5.80 -6.01
CA SER A 42 -4.33 -6.78 -7.07
C SER A 42 -3.62 -6.44 -8.39
N MET A 43 -2.91 -5.31 -8.45
CA MET A 43 -2.30 -4.77 -9.68
C MET A 43 -3.32 -4.49 -10.79
N GLU A 44 -4.60 -4.27 -10.43
CA GLU A 44 -5.68 -3.90 -11.35
C GLU A 44 -5.57 -2.42 -11.75
N SER A 45 -4.95 -1.60 -10.91
CA SER A 45 -4.70 -0.18 -11.17
C SER A 45 -3.39 0.29 -10.52
N ASP A 46 -2.64 1.13 -11.22
CA ASP A 46 -1.49 1.81 -10.62
C ASP A 46 -1.98 2.89 -9.62
N PRO A 47 -1.29 3.03 -8.47
CA PRO A 47 -1.56 4.14 -7.57
C PRO A 47 -1.13 5.45 -8.20
N THR A 48 -1.87 6.50 -7.89
CA THR A 48 -1.44 7.87 -8.17
C THR A 48 -0.18 8.21 -7.36
N PRO A 49 0.60 9.24 -7.77
CA PRO A 49 1.77 9.67 -7.02
C PRO A 49 1.45 10.03 -5.56
N GLU A 50 0.27 10.58 -5.30
CA GLU A 50 -0.20 10.94 -3.97
C GLU A 50 -0.50 9.69 -3.11
N GLU A 51 -1.25 8.72 -3.65
CA GLU A 51 -1.54 7.46 -2.97
C GLU A 51 -0.26 6.69 -2.64
N HIS A 52 0.66 6.60 -3.60
CA HIS A 52 1.96 5.97 -3.40
C HIS A 52 2.74 6.67 -2.28
N ALA A 53 2.74 8.01 -2.25
CA ALA A 53 3.42 8.77 -1.21
C ALA A 53 2.80 8.55 0.19
N ILE A 54 1.47 8.52 0.30
CA ILE A 54 0.77 8.33 1.58
C ILE A 54 1.00 6.91 2.12
N ILE A 55 0.88 5.88 1.28
CA ILE A 55 1.13 4.49 1.66
C ILE A 55 2.58 4.30 2.12
N LYS A 56 3.54 4.80 1.33
CA LYS A 56 4.96 4.70 1.67
C LYS A 56 5.32 5.49 2.93
N LYS A 57 4.70 6.65 3.14
CA LYS A 57 4.87 7.44 4.37
C LYS A 57 4.37 6.65 5.58
N TYR A 58 3.20 6.03 5.49
CA TYR A 58 2.66 5.22 6.58
C TYR A 58 3.58 4.04 6.92
N PHE A 59 4.09 3.32 5.90
CA PHE A 59 5.06 2.23 6.08
C PHE A 59 6.32 2.73 6.79
N ASN A 60 6.91 3.85 6.34
CA ASN A 60 8.11 4.41 6.97
C ASN A 60 7.88 4.85 8.43
N GLN A 61 6.66 5.25 8.79
CA GLN A 61 6.32 5.64 10.16
C GLN A 61 6.10 4.44 11.09
N HIS A 62 5.89 3.25 10.53
CA HIS A 62 5.50 2.03 11.25
C HIS A 62 6.38 0.82 10.90
N ALA A 63 7.55 1.05 10.27
CA ALA A 63 8.49 0.01 9.81
C ALA A 63 9.27 -0.64 10.95
#